data_AF-A0A432KH99-F1
#
_entry.id   AF-A0A432KH99-F1
#
_cell.length_a   1.000
_cell.length_b   1.000
_cell.length_c   1.000
_cell.angle_alpha   90.00
_cell.angle_beta   90.00
_cell.angle_gamma   90.00
#
_symmetry.space_group_name_H-M   'P 1'
#
loop_
_entity.id
_entity.type
_entity.pdbx_description
1 polymer ?
#
loop_
_entity_poly.entity_id
_entity_poly.type
_entity_poly.pdbx_seq_one_letter_code
_entity_poly.pdbx_strand_id
1 'polypeptide(L)'
;KIVKNTSNRNYILARQDLSRVSLLKPSGEMMFEKDYINQEEMEIQYYELAPNKEIIAVTDKNQAFTYLYTSEGQLINQQPIESADEIAMIYYNKDNEVHVYKCHKNQFSILKFNI
;
A
#
# COMPACT_ATOMS: atom_id res chain seq x y z
N LYS A 1 5.51 6.35 12.21
CA LYS A 1 4.58 5.35 12.79
C LYS A 1 5.01 3.93 12.46
N ILE A 2 4.70 2.97 13.33
CA ILE A 2 4.85 1.53 13.05
C ILE A 2 3.61 1.09 12.26
N VAL A 3 3.80 0.40 11.14
CA VAL A 3 2.72 -0.16 10.32
C VAL A 3 2.88 -1.68 10.34
N LYS A 4 2.01 -2.36 11.08
CA LYS A 4 2.03 -3.82 11.16
C LYS A 4 1.45 -4.44 9.89
N ASN A 5 1.95 -5.62 9.53
CA ASN A 5 1.31 -6.41 8.49
C ASN A 5 -0.06 -6.93 8.96
N THR A 6 -0.88 -7.41 8.03
CA THR A 6 -2.20 -7.98 8.33
C THR A 6 -2.19 -9.13 9.34
N SER A 7 -1.10 -9.88 9.44
CA SER A 7 -0.94 -10.97 10.42
C SER A 7 -0.41 -10.53 11.79
N ASN A 8 -0.06 -9.25 11.97
CA ASN A 8 0.60 -8.68 13.14
C ASN A 8 1.94 -9.34 13.54
N ARG A 9 2.59 -10.06 12.63
CA ARG A 9 3.88 -10.74 12.89
C ARG A 9 5.09 -9.89 12.49
N ASN A 10 4.92 -9.06 11.48
CA ASN A 10 5.95 -8.18 10.94
C ASN A 10 5.42 -6.75 10.86
N TYR A 11 6.32 -5.80 10.63
CA TYR A 11 5.97 -4.40 10.48
C TYR A 11 7.01 -3.67 9.64
N ILE A 12 6.61 -2.52 9.12
CA ILE A 12 7.51 -1.52 8.54
C ILE A 12 7.40 -0.23 9.35
N LEU A 13 8.39 0.64 9.18
CA LEU A 13 8.36 1.99 9.71
C LEU A 13 7.96 2.94 8.59
N ALA A 14 6.95 3.77 8.85
CA ALA A 14 6.56 4.85 7.97
C ALA A 14 6.91 6.19 8.61
N ARG A 15 7.63 7.05 7.89
CA ARG A 15 7.89 8.43 8.27
C ARG A 15 7.30 9.33 7.20
N GLN A 16 6.64 10.40 7.61
CA GLN A 16 6.20 11.42 6.69
C GLN A 16 6.80 12.77 7.11
N ASP A 17 7.41 13.46 6.15
CA ASP A 17 7.95 14.81 6.28
C ASP A 17 7.32 15.67 5.18
N LEU A 18 6.37 16.51 5.56
CA LEU A 18 5.49 17.26 4.64
C LEU A 18 4.86 16.33 3.60
N SER A 19 5.22 16.48 2.33
CA SER A 19 4.71 15.71 1.19
C SER A 19 5.50 14.43 0.91
N ARG A 20 6.57 14.17 1.65
CA ARG A 20 7.43 12.99 1.44
C ARG A 20 7.09 11.88 2.42
N VAL A 21 6.77 10.70 1.91
CA VAL A 21 6.65 9.47 2.72
C VAL A 21 7.87 8.60 2.49
N SER A 22 8.58 8.27 3.57
CA SER A 22 9.66 7.29 3.63
C SER A 22 9.15 6.01 4.27
N LEU A 23 9.40 4.87 3.63
CA LEU A 23 9.19 3.55 4.23
C LEU A 23 10.53 2.89 4.52
N LEU A 24 10.62 2.28 5.70
CA LEU A 24 11.85 1.66 6.18
C LEU A 24 11.56 0.29 6.77
N LYS A 25 12.55 -0.60 6.68
CA LYS A 25 12.58 -1.87 7.39
C LYS A 25 12.61 -1.62 8.91
N PRO A 26 12.27 -2.63 9.74
CA PRO A 26 12.45 -2.56 11.20
C PRO A 26 13.87 -2.16 11.66
N SER A 27 14.89 -2.47 10.87
CA SER A 27 16.28 -2.08 11.11
C SER A 27 16.54 -0.58 10.96
N GLY A 28 15.60 0.18 10.38
CA GLY A 28 15.79 1.57 9.98
C GLY A 28 16.43 1.75 8.60
N GLU A 29 16.72 0.66 7.90
CA GLU A 29 17.16 0.71 6.50
C GLU A 29 16.00 1.16 5.59
N MET A 30 16.27 2.12 4.72
CA MET A 30 15.28 2.65 3.79
C MET A 30 14.86 1.60 2.76
N MET A 31 13.55 1.42 2.59
CA MET A 31 12.97 0.63 1.49
C MET A 31 12.81 1.52 0.26
N PHE A 32 12.05 2.61 0.40
CA PHE A 32 11.88 3.63 -0.63
C PHE A 32 11.28 4.94 -0.06
N GLU A 33 11.27 5.99 -0.88
CA GLU A 33 10.56 7.24 -0.61
C GLU A 33 9.70 7.64 -1.81
N LYS A 34 8.59 8.35 -1.54
CA LYS A 34 7.73 8.96 -2.56
C LYS A 34 7.31 10.36 -2.12
N ASP A 35 7.31 11.28 -3.08
CA ASP A 35 6.74 12.61 -2.92
C ASP A 35 5.29 12.59 -3.43
N TYR A 36 4.38 13.16 -2.65
CA TYR A 36 2.95 13.31 -2.97
C TYR A 36 2.61 14.79 -3.21
N ILE A 37 1.42 15.05 -3.75
CA ILE A 37 1.00 16.42 -4.10
C ILE A 37 0.64 17.23 -2.84
N ASN A 38 -0.01 16.61 -1.86
CA ASN A 38 -0.38 17.27 -0.62
C ASN A 38 0.49 16.81 0.56
N GLN A 39 0.36 17.54 1.67
CA GLN A 39 1.12 17.33 2.92
C GLN A 39 0.27 16.65 4.00
N GLU A 40 -0.95 16.22 3.65
CA GLU A 40 -1.85 15.57 4.60
C GLU A 40 -1.31 14.19 4.98
N GLU A 41 -1.63 13.71 6.18
CA GLU A 41 -1.13 12.42 6.63
C GLU A 41 -1.64 11.30 5.72
N MET A 42 -0.70 10.55 5.13
CA MET A 42 -1.00 9.39 4.31
C MET A 42 -1.33 8.18 5.20
N GLU A 43 -2.38 7.46 4.83
CA GLU A 43 -2.69 6.18 5.43
C GLU A 43 -1.88 5.08 4.75
N ILE A 44 -1.32 4.16 5.53
CA ILE A 44 -0.39 3.15 5.01
C ILE A 44 -0.82 1.79 5.53
N GLN A 45 -1.01 0.85 4.62
CA GLN A 45 -1.29 -0.55 4.93
C GLN A 45 -0.18 -1.43 4.38
N TYR A 46 0.22 -2.44 5.14
CA TYR A 46 1.31 -3.35 4.79
C TYR A 46 0.80 -4.79 4.66
N TYR A 47 1.10 -5.42 3.53
CA TYR A 47 0.67 -6.77 3.19
C TYR A 47 1.87 -7.67 2.89
N GLU A 48 1.97 -8.78 3.61
CA GLU A 48 2.85 -9.90 3.24
C GLU A 48 1.96 -11.01 2.71
N LEU A 49 1.86 -11.11 1.39
CA LEU A 49 0.91 -12.00 0.71
C LEU A 49 1.47 -13.41 0.52
N ALA A 50 2.77 -13.52 0.32
CA ALA A 50 3.55 -14.75 0.19
C ALA A 50 5.05 -14.42 0.41
N PRO A 51 5.94 -15.42 0.50
CA PRO A 51 7.38 -15.15 0.56
C PRO A 51 7.83 -14.27 -0.62
N ASN A 52 8.51 -13.17 -0.32
CA ASN A 52 8.97 -12.16 -1.29
C ASN A 52 7.83 -11.48 -2.08
N LYS A 53 6.60 -11.51 -1.57
CA LYS A 53 5.45 -10.81 -2.16
C LYS A 53 4.84 -9.87 -1.13
N GLU A 54 5.48 -8.71 -1.04
CA GLU A 54 5.08 -7.63 -0.18
C GLU A 54 4.40 -6.54 -1.00
N ILE A 55 3.26 -6.05 -0.49
CA ILE A 55 2.58 -4.90 -1.08
C ILE A 55 2.38 -3.85 0.00
N ILE A 56 2.72 -2.62 -0.33
CA ILE A 56 2.39 -1.46 0.49
C ILE A 56 1.33 -0.65 -0.22
N ALA A 57 0.21 -0.41 0.46
CA ALA A 57 -0.79 0.53 0.03
C ALA A 57 -0.57 1.88 0.74
N VAL A 58 -0.50 2.96 -0.03
CA VAL A 58 -0.45 4.34 0.50
C VAL A 58 -1.68 5.08 0.02
N THR A 59 -2.54 5.51 0.93
CA THR A 59 -3.82 6.14 0.65
C THR A 59 -3.78 7.62 1.00
N ASP A 60 -4.05 8.44 -0.01
CA ASP A 60 -4.35 9.85 0.08
C ASP A 60 -5.86 10.03 0.20
N LYS A 61 -6.34 10.29 1.42
CA LYS A 61 -7.77 10.43 1.71
C LYS A 61 -8.38 11.67 1.08
N ASN A 62 -7.60 12.72 0.85
CA ASN A 62 -8.09 13.97 0.28
C ASN A 62 -8.39 13.79 -1.21
N GLN A 63 -7.47 13.14 -1.94
CA GLN A 63 -7.65 12.85 -3.35
C GLN A 63 -8.48 11.57 -3.62
N ALA A 64 -8.77 10.79 -2.59
CA ALA A 64 -9.39 9.46 -2.70
C ALA A 64 -8.60 8.53 -3.62
N PHE A 65 -7.27 8.51 -3.45
CA PHE A 65 -6.36 7.67 -4.22
C PHE A 65 -5.53 6.75 -3.33
N THR A 66 -5.47 5.48 -3.70
CA THR A 66 -4.58 4.49 -3.09
C THR A 66 -3.54 4.03 -4.11
N TYR A 67 -2.27 4.22 -3.77
CA TYR A 67 -1.12 3.78 -4.54
C TYR A 67 -0.67 2.42 -4.03
N LEU A 68 -0.44 1.46 -4.94
CA LEU A 68 0.01 0.11 -4.60
C LEU A 68 1.46 -0.06 -5.04
N TYR A 69 2.34 -0.31 -4.08
CA TYR A 69 3.78 -0.44 -4.31
C TYR A 69 4.30 -1.83 -3.95
N THR A 70 5.32 -2.29 -4.66
CA THR A 70 6.20 -3.38 -4.20
C THR A 70 7.11 -2.91 -3.06
N SER A 71 7.85 -3.83 -2.43
CA SER A 71 8.89 -3.52 -1.42
C SER A 71 9.99 -2.59 -1.93
N GLU A 72 10.22 -2.54 -3.24
CA GLU A 72 11.20 -1.69 -3.92
C GLU A 72 10.61 -0.32 -4.32
N GLY A 73 9.34 -0.06 -4.01
CA GLY A 73 8.68 1.21 -4.31
C GLY A 73 8.25 1.35 -5.78
N GLN A 74 8.13 0.23 -6.50
CA GLN A 74 7.57 0.20 -7.85
C GLN A 74 6.05 0.15 -7.80
N LEU A 75 5.37 0.94 -8.63
CA LEU A 75 3.91 0.89 -8.73
C LEU A 75 3.46 -0.42 -9.40
N ILE A 76 2.53 -1.14 -8.77
CA ILE A 76 1.93 -2.37 -9.34
C ILE A 76 1.00 -2.03 -10.51
N ASN A 77 0.28 -0.91 -10.40
CA ASN A 77 -0.52 -0.34 -11.48
C ASN A 77 0.05 1.03 -11.82
N GLN A 78 0.19 1.36 -13.11
CA GLN A 78 0.77 2.64 -13.58
C GLN A 78 0.05 3.87 -13.00
N GLN A 79 -1.17 3.68 -12.47
CA GLN A 79 -1.99 4.72 -11.84
C GLN A 79 -2.49 4.27 -10.46
N PRO A 80 -2.74 5.22 -9.53
CA PRO A 80 -3.44 4.90 -8.29
C PRO A 80 -4.84 4.37 -8.56
N ILE A 81 -5.37 3.61 -7.61
CA ILE A 81 -6.76 3.17 -7.64
C ILE A 81 -7.61 4.18 -6.85
N GLU A 82 -8.85 4.43 -7.30
CA GLU A 82 -9.77 5.29 -6.54
C GLU A 82 -10.21 4.61 -5.23
N SER A 83 -9.73 5.07 -4.09
CA SER A 83 -10.16 4.61 -2.77
C SER A 83 -9.73 5.66 -1.74
N ALA A 84 -10.64 6.04 -0.85
CA ALA A 84 -10.32 6.85 0.33
C ALA A 84 -10.31 6.01 1.61
N ASP A 85 -10.88 4.81 1.54
CA ASP A 85 -11.00 3.87 2.64
C ASP A 85 -9.88 2.82 2.58
N GLU A 86 -9.65 2.15 3.71
CA GLU A 86 -8.81 0.96 3.78
C GLU A 86 -9.24 -0.06 2.73
N ILE A 87 -8.26 -0.62 2.04
CA ILE A 87 -8.47 -1.73 1.11
C ILE A 87 -8.17 -3.06 1.80
N ALA A 88 -8.61 -4.16 1.21
CA ALA A 88 -8.18 -5.50 1.60
C ALA A 88 -7.60 -6.26 0.40
N MET A 89 -6.69 -7.19 0.64
CA MET A 89 -6.04 -7.96 -0.42
C MET A 89 -6.10 -9.47 -0.16
N ILE A 90 -6.34 -10.23 -1.23
CA ILE A 90 -6.20 -11.68 -1.24
C ILE A 90 -5.30 -12.06 -2.42
N TYR A 91 -4.32 -12.91 -2.16
CA TYR A 91 -3.40 -13.41 -3.17
C TYR A 91 -3.74 -14.84 -3.59
N TYR A 92 -3.82 -15.08 -4.89
CA TYR A 92 -4.15 -16.35 -5.51
C TYR A 92 -2.90 -16.95 -6.15
N ASN A 93 -2.22 -17.82 -5.40
CA ASN A 93 -0.97 -18.48 -5.80
C ASN A 93 -1.00 -19.14 -7.19
N LYS A 94 -2.12 -19.78 -7.54
CA LYS A 94 -2.26 -20.54 -8.80
C LYS A 94 -2.11 -19.66 -10.04
N ASP A 95 -2.68 -18.46 -9.98
CA ASP A 95 -2.80 -17.54 -11.10
C ASP A 95 -1.82 -16.36 -10.98
N ASN A 96 -1.02 -16.34 -9.90
CA ASN A 96 -0.06 -15.27 -9.63
C ASN A 96 -0.72 -13.88 -9.56
N GLU A 97 -1.94 -13.84 -9.02
CA GLU A 97 -2.84 -12.69 -9.08
C GLU A 97 -3.19 -12.20 -7.67
N VAL A 98 -3.21 -10.89 -7.46
CA VAL A 98 -3.75 -10.25 -6.25
C VAL A 98 -5.10 -9.62 -6.55
N HIS A 99 -6.09 -9.90 -5.72
CA HIS A 99 -7.39 -9.25 -5.73
C HIS A 99 -7.40 -8.15 -4.67
N VAL A 100 -7.72 -6.93 -5.11
CA VAL A 100 -7.83 -5.76 -4.24
C VAL A 100 -9.30 -5.41 -4.09
N TYR A 101 -9.79 -5.55 -2.87
CA TYR A 101 -11.15 -5.26 -2.44
C TYR A 101 -11.17 -3.82 -1.93
N LYS A 102 -12.00 -2.97 -2.56
CA LYS A 102 -12.06 -1.55 -2.22
C LYS A 102 -13.49 -1.03 -2.17
N CYS A 103 -13.68 0.04 -1.42
CA CYS A 103 -14.91 0.83 -1.39
C CYS A 103 -14.60 2.26 -1.83
N HIS A 104 -15.45 2.83 -2.68
CA HIS A 104 -15.36 4.24 -3.06
C HIS A 104 -16.78 4.79 -3.27
N LYS A 105 -17.15 5.86 -2.56
CA LYS A 105 -18.44 6.56 -2.70
C LYS A 105 -19.65 5.60 -2.72
N ASN A 106 -19.71 4.69 -1.74
CA ASN A 106 -20.73 3.63 -1.59
C ASN A 106 -20.72 2.51 -2.64
N GLN A 107 -19.65 2.37 -3.42
CA GLN A 107 -19.49 1.28 -4.37
C GLN A 107 -18.36 0.36 -3.93
N PHE A 108 -18.70 -0.92 -3.76
CA PHE A 108 -17.74 -1.99 -3.60
C PHE A 108 -17.27 -2.49 -4.98
N SER A 109 -15.97 -2.73 -5.13
CA SER A 109 -15.41 -3.34 -6.34
C SER A 109 -14.16 -4.16 -6.02
N ILE A 110 -13.85 -5.09 -6.92
CA ILE A 110 -12.65 -5.93 -6.85
C ILE A 110 -11.80 -5.65 -8.07
N LEU A 111 -10.57 -5.22 -7.86
CA LEU A 111 -9.55 -5.07 -8.90
C LEU A 111 -8.62 -6.27 -8.88
N LYS A 112 -8.05 -6.61 -10.03
CA LYS A 112 -7.16 -7.76 -10.20
C LYS A 112 -5.86 -7.33 -10.85
N PHE A 113 -4.74 -7.74 -10.26
CA PHE A 113 -3.41 -7.42 -10.76
C PHE A 113 -2.54 -8.67 -10.79
N ASN A 114 -1.78 -8.86 -11.87
CA ASN A 114 -0.75 -9.88 -11.94
C ASN A 114 0.52 -9.34 -11.27
N ILE A 115 1.12 -10.13 -10.37
CA ILE A 115 2.29 -9.71 -9.56
C ILE A 115 3.45 -10.69 -9.59
#